data_AF-A0A1S0TK05-F1
#
_entry.id   AF-A0A1S0TK05-F1
#
_cell.length_a   1.000
_cell.length_b   1.000
_cell.length_c   1.000
_cell.angle_alpha   90.00
_cell.angle_beta   90.00
_cell.angle_gamma   90.00
#
_symmetry.space_group_name_H-M   'P 1'
#
loop_
_entity.id
_entity.type
_entity.pdbx_description
1 polymer ?
#
loop_
_entity_poly.entity_id
_entity_poly.type
_entity_poly.pdbx_seq_one_letter_code
_entity_poly.pdbx_strand_id
1 'polypeptide(L)'
;ERYGIGDCKIAEKFLEMIQEHNLLDNDNNLHILEALFISLRTQSHSYVENFVKLDGNEHLKNLLSECSRRSGLEQHATAILLCFRALLNSTIGRLAVLSSDATLCVIASSTCLQSAKCKILPFFFFDKI
;
A
#
# COMPACT_ATOMS: atom_id res chain seq x y z
N GLU A 1 2.76 28.58 -7.67
CA GLU A 1 3.31 27.21 -7.80
C GLU A 1 4.14 26.79 -6.57
N ARG A 2 3.51 26.44 -5.44
CA ARG A 2 4.23 25.89 -4.25
C ARG A 2 3.62 24.62 -3.65
N TYR A 3 2.54 24.10 -4.22
CA TYR A 3 1.81 22.96 -3.65
C TYR A 3 2.37 21.58 -4.08
N GLY A 4 3.18 21.49 -5.14
CA GLY A 4 3.64 20.19 -5.67
C GLY A 4 5.00 19.69 -5.15
N ILE A 5 5.92 20.60 -4.80
CA ILE A 5 7.31 20.22 -4.46
C ILE A 5 7.40 19.50 -3.11
N GLY A 6 6.56 19.88 -2.14
CA GLY A 6 6.51 19.24 -0.83
C GLY A 6 6.01 17.80 -0.91
N ASP A 7 4.94 17.59 -1.68
CA ASP A 7 4.30 16.28 -1.86
C ASP A 7 5.23 15.27 -2.53
N CYS A 8 6.00 15.68 -3.54
CA CYS A 8 6.94 14.79 -4.21
C CYS A 8 8.01 14.25 -3.25
N LYS A 9 8.61 15.12 -2.43
CA LYS A 9 9.65 14.73 -1.46
C LYS A 9 9.14 13.79 -0.38
N ILE A 10 7.86 13.93 0.02
CA ILE A 10 7.26 13.04 1.01
C ILE A 10 7.07 11.64 0.42
N ALA A 11 6.61 11.54 -0.83
CA ALA A 11 6.46 10.25 -1.51
C ALA A 11 7.79 9.53 -1.68
N GLU A 12 8.83 10.25 -2.12
CA GLU A 12 10.21 9.73 -2.22
C GLU A 12 10.70 9.18 -0.88
N LYS A 13 10.53 9.94 0.21
CA LYS A 13 10.96 9.51 1.54
C LYS A 13 10.26 8.23 2.01
N PHE A 14 8.96 8.06 1.70
CA PHE A 14 8.27 6.81 2.02
C PHE A 14 8.84 5.63 1.24
N LEU A 15 9.24 5.83 -0.02
CA LEU A 15 9.81 4.76 -0.83
C LEU A 15 11.22 4.41 -0.39
N GLU A 16 12.04 5.38 -0.04
CA GLU A 16 13.34 5.15 0.62
C GLU A 16 13.12 4.31 1.89
N MET A 17 12.17 4.66 2.75
CA MET A 17 11.87 3.87 3.95
C MET A 17 11.38 2.45 3.64
N ILE A 18 10.60 2.25 2.56
CA ILE A 18 10.16 0.91 2.12
C ILE A 18 11.33 0.08 1.58
N GLN A 19 12.29 0.71 0.91
CA GLN A 19 13.42 0.03 0.27
C GLN A 19 14.57 -0.25 1.25
N GLU A 20 14.88 0.69 2.14
CA GLU A 20 16.04 0.63 3.04
C GLU A 20 15.76 -0.15 4.32
N HIS A 21 14.51 -0.14 4.79
CA HIS A 21 14.12 -0.89 5.98
C HIS A 21 13.36 -2.15 5.58
N ASN A 22 13.73 -3.29 6.15
CA ASN A 22 12.80 -4.41 6.23
C ASN A 22 11.64 -3.98 7.13
N LEU A 23 10.63 -3.32 6.54
CA LEU A 23 9.44 -2.82 7.24
C LEU A 23 8.66 -3.92 7.96
N LEU A 24 8.97 -5.18 7.67
CA LEU A 24 8.35 -6.37 8.23
C LEU A 24 9.14 -7.00 9.39
N ASP A 25 10.35 -6.51 9.70
CA ASP A 25 11.21 -7.12 10.73
C ASP A 25 10.95 -6.60 12.14
N ASN A 26 10.21 -5.50 12.28
CA ASN A 26 9.92 -4.92 13.59
C ASN A 26 8.52 -4.30 13.58
N ASP A 27 7.71 -4.62 14.58
CA ASP A 27 6.40 -3.99 14.82
C ASP A 27 6.52 -2.47 14.97
N ASN A 28 7.66 -1.97 15.43
CA ASN A 28 7.95 -0.54 15.45
C ASN A 28 7.94 0.08 14.04
N ASN A 29 7.98 -0.67 12.94
CA ASN A 29 7.86 -0.12 11.59
C ASN A 29 6.42 -0.03 11.09
N LEU A 30 5.46 -0.62 11.83
CA LEU A 30 4.04 -0.60 11.46
C LEU A 30 3.50 0.83 11.33
N HIS A 31 3.92 1.75 12.20
CA HIS A 31 3.48 3.15 12.15
C HIS A 31 3.86 3.85 10.84
N ILE A 32 4.93 3.40 10.15
CA ILE A 32 5.34 3.93 8.85
C ILE A 32 4.31 3.57 7.79
N LEU A 33 3.84 2.31 7.78
CA LEU A 33 2.78 1.84 6.87
C LEU A 33 1.45 2.54 7.16
N GLU A 34 1.13 2.77 8.43
CA GLU A 34 -0.06 3.53 8.83
C GLU A 34 0.02 5.00 8.39
N ALA A 35 1.18 5.64 8.54
CA ALA A 35 1.41 7.00 8.07
C ALA A 35 1.35 7.09 6.53
N LEU A 36 1.85 6.08 5.81
CA LEU A 36 1.71 5.98 4.36
C LEU A 36 0.24 5.86 3.95
N PHE A 37 -0.53 4.98 4.60
CA PHE A 37 -1.97 4.86 4.36
C PHE A 37 -2.69 6.21 4.52
N ILE A 38 -2.42 6.93 5.62
CA ILE A 38 -3.02 8.24 5.85
C ILE A 38 -2.63 9.20 4.72
N SER A 39 -1.34 9.23 4.35
CA SER A 39 -0.83 10.10 3.30
C SER A 39 -1.49 9.82 1.94
N LEU A 40 -1.58 8.55 1.53
CA LEU A 40 -2.25 8.15 0.30
C LEU A 40 -3.73 8.54 0.26
N ARG A 41 -4.38 8.65 1.42
CA ARG A 41 -5.79 9.01 1.53
C ARG A 41 -6.03 10.52 1.57
N THR A 42 -5.12 11.29 2.16
CA THR A 42 -5.38 12.71 2.50
C THR A 42 -4.51 13.71 1.74
N GLN A 43 -3.37 13.29 1.19
CA GLN A 43 -2.52 14.18 0.40
C GLN A 43 -3.13 14.46 -0.98
N SER A 44 -2.50 15.38 -1.72
CA SER A 44 -3.02 15.83 -3.02
C SER A 44 -3.03 14.70 -4.06
N HIS A 45 -3.75 14.93 -5.17
CA HIS A 45 -3.68 14.04 -6.33
C HIS A 45 -2.24 13.89 -6.85
N SER A 46 -1.46 14.99 -6.87
CA SER A 46 -0.07 14.98 -7.30
C SER A 46 0.82 14.09 -6.43
N TYR A 47 0.55 14.02 -5.12
CA TYR A 47 1.23 13.07 -4.23
C TYR A 47 1.01 11.62 -4.67
N VAL A 48 -0.25 11.23 -4.90
CA VAL A 48 -0.59 9.86 -5.31
C VAL A 48 -0.02 9.54 -6.68
N GLU A 49 -0.08 10.49 -7.62
CA GLU A 49 0.53 10.35 -8.94
C GLU A 49 2.05 10.15 -8.83
N ASN A 50 2.74 10.91 -7.98
CA ASN A 50 4.18 10.74 -7.79
C ASN A 50 4.52 9.38 -7.14
N PHE A 51 3.76 8.97 -6.13
CA PHE A 51 3.93 7.67 -5.50
C PHE A 51 3.79 6.52 -6.51
N VAL A 52 2.80 6.59 -7.40
CA VAL A 52 2.61 5.61 -8.48
C VAL A 52 3.73 5.67 -9.52
N LYS A 53 4.18 6.87 -9.91
CA LYS A 53 5.29 7.05 -10.87
C LYS A 53 6.62 6.46 -10.38
N LEU A 54 6.80 6.40 -9.07
CA LEU A 54 7.97 5.81 -8.43
C LEU A 54 7.76 4.34 -8.04
N ASP A 55 6.82 3.65 -8.72
CA ASP A 55 6.49 2.23 -8.53
C ASP A 55 6.05 1.86 -7.11
N GLY A 56 5.46 2.80 -6.35
CA GLY A 56 5.08 2.55 -4.96
C GLY A 56 4.05 1.43 -4.78
N ASN A 57 3.17 1.22 -5.75
CA ASN A 57 2.24 0.08 -5.76
C ASN A 57 2.97 -1.27 -5.90
N GLU A 58 4.06 -1.34 -6.66
CA GLU A 58 4.87 -2.55 -6.82
C GLU A 58 5.60 -2.89 -5.52
N HIS A 59 6.14 -1.88 -4.84
CA HIS A 59 6.76 -2.05 -3.52
C HIS A 59 5.73 -2.55 -2.48
N LEU A 60 4.52 -1.98 -2.45
CA LEU A 60 3.45 -2.46 -1.57
C LEU A 60 3.04 -3.91 -1.88
N LYS A 61 3.01 -4.30 -3.17
CA LYS A 61 2.73 -5.68 -3.58
C LYS A 61 3.78 -6.64 -3.03
N ASN A 62 5.06 -6.27 -3.15
CA ASN A 62 6.16 -7.11 -2.68
C ASN A 62 6.14 -7.29 -1.16
N LEU A 63 5.85 -6.23 -0.41
CA LEU A 63 5.63 -6.32 1.05
C LEU A 63 4.46 -7.23 1.40
N LEU A 64 3.31 -7.10 0.72
CA LEU A 64 2.14 -7.94 0.99
C LEU A 64 2.39 -9.42 0.65
N SER A 65 3.14 -9.68 -0.42
CA SER A 65 3.59 -11.02 -0.80
C SER A 65 4.51 -11.63 0.27
N GLU A 66 5.41 -10.85 0.85
CA GLU A 66 6.27 -11.30 1.96
C GLU A 66 5.46 -11.56 3.25
N CYS A 67 4.44 -10.76 3.54
CA CYS A 67 3.50 -11.04 4.64
C CYS A 67 2.79 -12.39 4.50
N SER A 68 2.62 -12.89 3.28
CA SER A 68 2.01 -14.21 3.04
C SER A 68 2.99 -15.37 3.27
N ARG A 69 4.29 -15.09 3.29
CA ARG A 69 5.37 -16.08 3.47
C ARG A 69 5.85 -16.19 4.91
N ARG A 70 5.57 -15.19 5.75
CA ARG A 70 6.01 -15.11 7.15
C ARG A 70 4.80 -15.10 8.09
N SER A 71 4.89 -15.83 9.21
CA SER A 71 3.88 -15.79 10.27
C SER A 71 4.00 -14.53 11.13
N GLY A 72 2.91 -14.05 11.72
CA GLY A 72 2.90 -12.92 12.66
C GLY A 72 2.86 -11.52 12.02
N LEU A 73 2.70 -11.43 10.69
CA LEU A 73 2.67 -10.17 9.96
C LEU A 73 1.26 -9.67 9.61
N GLU A 74 0.23 -10.15 10.31
CA GLU A 74 -1.16 -9.84 10.00
C GLU A 74 -1.48 -8.34 10.13
N GLN A 75 -0.84 -7.65 11.08
CA GLN A 75 -1.02 -6.21 11.26
C GLN A 75 -0.38 -5.42 10.11
N HIS A 76 0.84 -5.78 9.72
CA HIS A 76 1.54 -5.22 8.56
C HIS A 76 0.74 -5.45 7.28
N ALA A 77 0.28 -6.69 7.02
CA ALA A 77 -0.57 -7.02 5.90
C ALA A 77 -1.85 -6.17 5.88
N THR A 78 -2.48 -5.98 7.03
CA THR A 78 -3.67 -5.13 7.16
C THR A 78 -3.36 -3.67 6.79
N ALA A 79 -2.25 -3.10 7.27
CA ALA A 79 -1.85 -1.73 6.94
C ALA A 79 -1.53 -1.55 5.44
N ILE A 80 -0.88 -2.55 4.82
CA ILE A 80 -0.58 -2.56 3.39
C ILE A 80 -1.87 -2.65 2.57
N LEU A 81 -2.83 -3.49 2.97
CA LEU A 81 -4.14 -3.56 2.33
C LEU A 81 -4.89 -2.22 2.42
N LEU A 82 -4.77 -1.50 3.54
CA LEU A 82 -5.33 -0.14 3.66
C LEU A 82 -4.64 0.86 2.72
N CYS A 83 -3.35 0.71 2.44
CA CYS A 83 -2.66 1.50 1.41
C CYS A 83 -3.25 1.22 0.02
N PHE A 84 -3.45 -0.06 -0.35
CA PHE A 84 -4.13 -0.42 -1.59
C PHE A 84 -5.56 0.13 -1.68
N ARG A 85 -6.31 0.12 -0.56
CA ARG A 85 -7.61 0.78 -0.47
C ARG A 85 -7.54 2.24 -0.84
N ALA A 86 -6.55 2.96 -0.30
CA ALA A 86 -6.39 4.38 -0.57
C ALA A 86 -6.08 4.61 -2.06
N LEU A 87 -5.17 3.82 -2.65
CA LEU A 87 -4.84 3.88 -4.08
C LEU A 87 -6.06 3.66 -4.97
N LEU A 88 -6.89 2.66 -4.67
CA LEU A 88 -8.10 2.34 -5.43
C LEU A 88 -9.15 3.46 -5.39
N ASN A 89 -9.09 4.39 -4.43
CA ASN A 89 -9.96 5.57 -4.40
C ASN A 89 -9.48 6.73 -5.30
N SER A 90 -8.25 6.66 -5.81
CA SER A 90 -7.72 7.61 -6.78
C SER A 90 -7.84 7.05 -8.20
N THR A 91 -8.11 7.89 -9.21
CA THR A 91 -8.15 7.43 -10.61
C THR A 91 -6.81 6.84 -11.05
N ILE A 92 -5.69 7.52 -10.78
CA ILE A 92 -4.36 7.04 -11.17
C ILE A 92 -3.93 5.80 -10.36
N GLY A 93 -4.20 5.79 -9.06
CA GLY A 93 -3.90 4.65 -8.19
C GLY A 93 -4.72 3.41 -8.58
N ARG A 94 -6.00 3.59 -8.91
CA ARG A 94 -6.87 2.53 -9.41
C ARG A 94 -6.37 1.96 -10.73
N LEU A 95 -6.00 2.79 -11.70
CA LEU A 95 -5.41 2.30 -12.95
C LEU A 95 -4.15 1.49 -12.69
N ALA A 96 -3.24 1.97 -11.84
CA ALA A 96 -1.99 1.26 -11.51
C ALA A 96 -2.22 -0.11 -10.84
N VAL A 97 -3.19 -0.20 -9.91
CA VAL A 97 -3.51 -1.46 -9.23
C VAL A 97 -4.22 -2.44 -10.16
N LEU A 98 -5.24 -1.97 -10.89
CA LEU A 98 -6.07 -2.85 -11.74
C LEU A 98 -5.36 -3.31 -13.02
N SER A 99 -4.30 -2.62 -13.45
CA SER A 99 -3.52 -3.02 -14.64
C SER A 99 -2.52 -4.15 -14.36
N SER A 100 -2.42 -4.64 -13.12
CA SER A 100 -1.46 -5.68 -12.72
C SER A 100 -2.18 -6.88 -12.11
N ASP A 101 -2.32 -7.94 -12.92
CA ASP A 101 -2.85 -9.23 -12.45
C ASP A 101 -2.08 -9.75 -11.24
N ALA A 102 -0.75 -9.58 -11.22
CA ALA A 102 0.08 -9.99 -10.09
C ALA A 102 -0.30 -9.24 -8.80
N THR A 103 -0.57 -7.94 -8.87
CA THR A 103 -1.02 -7.15 -7.72
C THR A 103 -2.37 -7.64 -7.23
N LEU A 104 -3.32 -7.87 -8.16
CA LEU A 104 -4.65 -8.38 -7.84
C LEU A 104 -4.59 -9.77 -7.18
N CYS A 105 -3.75 -10.67 -7.71
CA CYS A 105 -3.55 -12.01 -7.14
C CYS A 105 -3.00 -11.94 -5.71
N VAL A 106 -2.04 -11.07 -5.42
CA VAL A 106 -1.49 -10.93 -4.07
C VAL A 106 -2.53 -10.35 -3.10
N ILE A 107 -3.31 -9.35 -3.52
CA ILE A 107 -4.41 -8.80 -2.71
C ILE A 107 -5.46 -9.89 -2.42
N ALA A 108 -5.88 -10.65 -3.44
CA ALA A 108 -6.84 -11.74 -3.26
C ALA A 108 -6.30 -12.83 -2.33
N SER A 109 -5.03 -13.22 -2.49
CA SER A 109 -4.39 -14.27 -1.69
C SER A 109 -4.20 -13.88 -0.22
N SER A 110 -4.14 -12.58 0.09
CA SER A 110 -4.07 -12.11 1.49
C SER A 110 -5.29 -12.52 2.33
N THR A 111 -6.41 -12.90 1.69
CA THR A 111 -7.58 -13.47 2.40
C THR A 111 -7.29 -14.82 3.07
N CYS A 112 -6.20 -15.50 2.68
CA CYS A 112 -5.74 -16.72 3.33
C CYS A 112 -5.05 -16.47 4.67
N LEU A 113 -4.70 -15.21 5.00
CA LEU A 113 -4.15 -14.85 6.31
C LEU A 113 -5.19 -15.05 7.41
N GLN A 114 -4.75 -15.45 8.61
CA GLN A 114 -5.67 -15.80 9.71
C GLN A 114 -6.47 -14.60 10.26
N SER A 115 -6.03 -13.37 9.99
CA SER A 115 -6.71 -12.14 10.42
C SER A 115 -8.05 -11.93 9.71
N ALA A 116 -9.12 -11.73 10.50
CA ALA A 116 -10.45 -11.39 9.99
C ALA A 116 -10.43 -10.12 9.13
N LYS A 117 -9.57 -9.14 9.45
CA LYS A 117 -9.43 -7.91 8.64
C LYS A 117 -8.86 -8.20 7.26
N CYS A 118 -7.87 -9.09 7.16
CA CYS A 118 -7.26 -9.51 5.88
C CYS A 118 -8.24 -10.30 5.00
N LYS A 119 -9.23 -10.98 5.59
CA LYS A 119 -10.30 -11.65 4.84
C LYS A 119 -11.34 -10.69 4.26
N ILE A 120 -11.70 -9.67 5.04
CA ILE A 120 -12.81 -8.79 4.72
C ILE A 120 -12.38 -7.61 3.82
N LEU A 121 -11.18 -7.06 4.01
CA LEU A 121 -10.72 -5.90 3.24
C LEU A 121 -10.67 -6.16 1.72
N PRO A 122 -10.14 -7.30 1.22
CA PRO A 122 -10.14 -7.62 -0.20
C PRO A 122 -11.55 -7.74 -0.78
N PHE A 123 -12.51 -8.29 -0.03
CA PHE A 123 -13.90 -8.37 -0.47
C PHE A 123 -14.48 -6.97 -0.75
N PHE A 124 -14.22 -6.00 0.13
CA PHE A 124 -14.63 -4.60 -0.09
C PHE A 124 -13.89 -3.90 -1.24
N PHE A 125 -12.77 -4.44 -1.74
CA PHE A 125 -12.13 -3.91 -2.95
C PHE A 125 -12.90 -4.31 -4.19
N PHE A 126 -13.24 -5.59 -4.30
CA PHE A 126 -13.92 -6.12 -5.50
C PHE A 126 -15.37 -5.66 -5.62
N ASP A 127 -16.05 -5.36 -4.51
CA ASP A 127 -17.43 -4.87 -4.53
C ASP A 127 -17.57 -3.40 -5.02
N LYS A 128 -16.45 -2.70 -5.21
CA LYS A 128 -16.39 -1.29 -5.66
C LYS A 128 -15.70 -1.08 -7.00
N ILE A 129 -15.21 -2.14 -7.63
CA ILE A 129 -14.66 -2.14 -9.00
C ILE A 129 -15.81 -2.43 -9.96
#